data_AF-A0A411GW28-F1
#
_entry.id   AF-A0A411GW28-F1
#
_cell.length_a   1.000
_cell.length_b   1.000
_cell.length_c   1.000
_cell.angle_alpha   90.00
_cell.angle_beta   90.00
_cell.angle_gamma   90.00
#
_symmetry.space_group_name_H-M   'P 1'
#
loop_
_entity.id
_entity.type
_entity.pdbx_description
1 polymer ?
#
loop_
_entity_poly.entity_id
_entity_poly.type
_entity_poly.pdbx_seq_one_letter_code
_entity_poly.pdbx_strand_id
1 'polypeptide(L)' 'LTYYTPEYETKDTDILAAFRVTPQPGVPAEEAGAAVAAESSTGTWTTVWTDGLTNLDRYKGRCYHIEAVVGEENPYIA' A
#
# COMPACT_ATOMS: atom_id res chain seq x y z
N LEU A 1 7.70 -4.85 2.93
CA LEU A 1 6.98 -5.25 1.70
C LEU A 1 7.31 -4.22 0.62
N THR A 2 7.29 -4.55 -0.68
CA THR A 2 7.71 -3.60 -1.74
C THR A 2 6.86 -2.33 -1.83
N TYR A 3 5.55 -2.46 -1.55
CA TYR A 3 4.56 -1.37 -1.65
C TYR A 3 4.16 -0.78 -0.28
N TYR A 4 4.73 -1.28 0.82
CA TYR A 4 4.61 -0.67 2.16
C TYR A 4 5.92 0.03 2.51
N THR A 5 5.90 1.36 2.53
CA THR A 5 7.07 2.22 2.74
C THR A 5 6.72 3.29 3.78
N PRO A 6 6.70 2.94 5.09
CA PRO A 6 6.27 3.85 6.17
C PRO A 6 7.18 5.07 6.34
N GLU A 7 8.40 5.02 5.82
CA GLU A 7 9.37 6.11 5.81
C GLU A 7 9.22 7.07 4.61
N TYR A 8 8.25 6.84 3.72
CA TYR A 8 8.06 7.71 2.55
C TYR A 8 7.49 9.07 2.94
N GLU A 9 8.22 10.12 2.61
CA GLU A 9 7.71 11.49 2.66
C GLU A 9 6.90 11.79 1.39
N THR A 10 5.62 12.12 1.58
CA THR A 10 4.72 12.48 0.49
C THR A 10 5.16 13.79 -0.18
N LYS A 11 4.88 13.91 -1.48
CA LYS A 11 5.17 15.11 -2.26
C LYS A 11 3.89 15.87 -2.55
N ASP A 12 3.99 17.18 -2.75
CA ASP A 12 2.85 18.06 -3.09
C ASP A 12 2.14 17.65 -4.39
N THR A 13 2.81 16.91 -5.25
CA THR A 13 2.28 16.44 -6.54
C THR A 13 1.65 15.05 -6.47
N ASP A 14 1.73 14.36 -5.33
CA ASP A 14 1.19 13.02 -5.19
C ASP A 14 -0.34 13.08 -5.04
N ILE A 15 -1.04 12.11 -5.64
CA ILE A 15 -2.44 11.88 -5.33
C ILE A 15 -2.50 11.01 -4.08
N LEU A 16 -3.14 11.53 -3.03
CA LEU A 16 -3.33 10.81 -1.77
C LEU A 16 -4.73 10.20 -1.70
N ALA A 17 -4.81 8.98 -1.20
CA ALA A 17 -6.05 8.28 -0.91
C ALA A 17 -5.98 7.73 0.52
N ALA A 18 -7.11 7.73 1.22
CA ALA A 18 -7.25 7.12 2.53
C ALA A 18 -8.30 6.03 2.43
N PHE A 19 -7.88 4.76 2.57
CA PHE A 19 -8.78 3.63 2.47
C PHE A 19 -9.11 3.09 3.85
N ARG A 20 -10.40 2.94 4.13
CA ARG A 20 -10.83 2.13 5.27
C ARG A 20 -10.75 0.65 4.88
N VAL A 21 -9.74 -0.03 5.40
CA VAL A 21 -9.44 -1.43 5.09
C VAL A 21 -9.80 -2.31 6.28
N THR A 22 -10.53 -3.40 6.02
CA THR A 22 -10.78 -4.46 6.99
C THR A 22 -10.13 -5.75 6.48
N PRO A 23 -8.92 -6.10 6.96
CA PRO A 23 -8.25 -7.32 6.54
C PRO A 23 -9.04 -8.56 6.94
N GLN A 24 -8.93 -9.62 6.14
CA GLN A 24 -9.42 -10.94 6.54
C GLN A 24 -8.64 -11.45 7.77
N PRO A 25 -9.24 -12.31 8.62
CA PRO A 25 -8.53 -12.88 9.76
C PRO A 25 -7.20 -13.53 9.35
N GLY A 26 -6.11 -13.16 10.04
CA GLY A 26 -4.76 -13.67 9.76
C GLY A 26 -3.99 -12.88 8.69
N VAL A 27 -4.61 -11.89 8.03
CA VAL A 27 -3.90 -10.99 7.11
C VAL A 27 -3.40 -9.76 7.88
N PRO A 28 -2.08 -9.49 7.91
CA PRO A 28 -1.54 -8.27 8.52
C PRO A 28 -2.06 -7.00 7.85
N ALA A 29 -2.25 -5.92 8.61
CA ALA A 29 -2.72 -4.64 8.07
C ALA A 29 -1.73 -4.08 7.03
N GLU A 30 -0.44 -4.26 7.26
CA GLU A 30 0.65 -3.86 6.36
C GLU A 30 0.57 -4.59 5.01
N GLU A 31 0.21 -5.87 5.01
CA GLU A 31 0.03 -6.65 3.79
C GLU A 31 -1.23 -6.19 3.05
N ALA A 32 -2.34 -5.96 3.76
CA ALA A 32 -3.56 -5.46 3.16
C ALA A 32 -3.36 -4.07 2.52
N GLY A 33 -2.69 -3.15 3.22
CA GLY A 33 -2.35 -1.81 2.70
C GLY A 33 -1.38 -1.89 1.52
N ALA A 34 -0.35 -2.72 1.60
CA ALA A 34 0.58 -2.95 0.49
C ALA A 34 -0.13 -3.53 -0.74
N ALA A 35 -1.06 -4.46 -0.56
CA ALA A 35 -1.82 -5.09 -1.64
C ALA A 35 -2.74 -4.08 -2.34
N VAL A 36 -3.45 -3.22 -1.58
CA VAL A 36 -4.24 -2.12 -2.16
C VAL A 36 -3.33 -1.21 -2.99
N ALA A 37 -2.20 -0.76 -2.42
CA ALA A 37 -1.27 0.11 -3.12
C ALA A 37 -0.66 -0.53 -4.38
N ALA A 38 -0.36 -1.83 -4.33
CA ALA A 38 0.19 -2.58 -5.45
C ALA A 38 -0.80 -2.67 -6.62
N GLU A 39 -1.98 -3.25 -6.40
CA GLU A 39 -2.97 -3.56 -7.44
C GLU A 39 -3.69 -2.30 -7.95
N SER A 40 -3.65 -1.19 -7.21
CA SER A 40 -4.14 0.11 -7.68
C SER A 40 -3.09 0.95 -8.40
N SER A 41 -1.88 0.42 -8.61
CA SER A 41 -0.80 1.12 -9.32
C SER A 41 -0.11 0.23 -10.36
N THR A 42 0.82 -0.63 -9.94
CA THR A 42 1.74 -1.34 -10.84
C THR A 42 1.96 -2.81 -10.50
N GLY A 43 1.48 -3.29 -9.35
CA GLY A 43 1.72 -4.65 -8.88
C GLY A 43 0.75 -5.68 -9.43
N THR A 44 1.13 -6.94 -9.35
CA THR A 44 0.26 -8.11 -9.54
C THR A 44 0.67 -9.22 -8.57
N TRP A 45 -0.06 -10.33 -8.55
CA TRP A 45 0.08 -11.43 -7.59
C TRP A 45 1.42 -12.19 -7.62
N THR A 46 2.26 -12.00 -8.64
CA THR A 46 3.59 -12.62 -8.75
C THR A 46 4.59 -11.67 -9.39
N THR A 47 5.87 -11.86 -9.09
CA THR A 47 6.95 -11.04 -9.65
C THR A 47 7.00 -11.15 -11.17
N VAL A 48 7.13 -10.02 -11.83
CA VAL A 48 7.33 -9.95 -13.28
C VAL A 48 8.67 -9.29 -13.60
N TRP A 49 9.46 -9.94 -14.45
CA TRP A 49 10.79 -9.41 -14.83
C TRP A 49 10.71 -8.07 -15.57
N THR A 50 9.56 -7.76 -16.16
CA THR A 50 9.29 -6.52 -16.88
C THR A 50 9.31 -5.29 -15.99
N ASP A 51 9.22 -5.43 -14.66
CA ASP A 51 9.47 -4.32 -13.73
C ASP A 51 10.86 -3.70 -13.94
N GLY A 52 11.85 -4.51 -14.34
CA GLY A 52 13.21 -4.05 -14.67
C GLY A 52 13.33 -3.26 -15.98
N LEU A 53 12.26 -3.17 -16.78
CA LEU A 53 12.21 -2.34 -18.00
C LEU A 53 11.70 -0.92 -17.73
N THR A 54 11.24 -0.64 -16.51
CA THR A 54 10.77 0.68 -16.08
C THR A 54 11.39 1.06 -14.72
N ASN A 55 11.06 2.24 -14.21
CA ASN A 55 11.47 2.66 -12.86
C ASN A 55 10.31 2.43 -11.89
N LEU A 56 10.28 1.25 -11.26
CA LEU A 56 9.26 0.90 -10.28
C LEU A 56 9.20 1.90 -9.12
N ASP A 57 10.33 2.40 -8.64
CA ASP A 57 10.35 3.39 -7.56
C ASP A 57 9.66 4.69 -7.97
N ARG A 58 9.68 5.07 -9.25
CA ARG A 58 8.94 6.24 -9.73
C ARG A 58 7.43 6.02 -9.79
N TYR A 59 6.99 4.83 -10.21
CA TYR A 59 5.59 4.59 -10.60
C TYR A 59 4.77 3.80 -9.58
N LYS A 60 5.40 3.13 -8.62
CA LYS A 60 4.68 2.38 -7.60
C LYS A 60 3.85 3.32 -6.72
N GLY A 61 2.59 2.94 -6.49
CA GLY A 61 1.83 3.40 -5.34
C GLY A 61 2.50 2.97 -4.04
N ARG A 62 2.19 3.64 -2.93
CA ARG A 62 2.86 3.42 -1.65
C ARG A 62 1.85 3.54 -0.53
N CYS A 63 1.69 2.48 0.26
CA CYS A 63 1.10 2.60 1.58
C CYS A 63 2.20 3.10 2.53
N TYR A 64 2.08 4.35 2.96
CA TYR A 64 3.10 5.05 3.76
C TYR A 64 2.67 5.28 5.21
N HIS A 65 1.41 5.03 5.54
CA HIS A 65 0.91 5.14 6.89
C HIS A 65 -0.25 4.18 7.10
N ILE A 66 -0.34 3.59 8.29
CA ILE A 66 -1.47 2.74 8.71
C ILE A 66 -1.80 3.11 10.14
N GLU A 67 -3.08 3.41 10.40
CA GLU A 67 -3.59 3.66 11.74
C GLU A 67 -4.86 2.87 12.02
N ALA A 68 -5.03 2.42 13.26
CA ALA A 68 -6.23 1.71 13.68
C ALA A 68 -7.42 2.69 13.78
N VAL A 69 -8.60 2.25 13.34
CA VAL A 69 -9.83 3.02 13.52
C VAL A 69 -10.26 2.96 14.99
N VAL A 70 -10.25 4.10 15.68
CA VAL A 70 -10.60 4.18 17.10
C VAL A 70 -12.01 3.65 17.35
N GLY A 71 -12.15 2.73 18.31
CA GLY A 71 -13.42 2.13 18.69
C GLY A 71 -13.80 0.88 17.88
N GLU A 72 -12.94 0.44 16.97
CA GLU A 72 -13.14 -0.78 16.20
C GLU A 72 -11.89 -1.69 16.27
N GLU A 73 -12.09 -3.02 16.32
CA GLU A 73 -10.98 -3.95 16.61
C GLU A 73 -10.11 -4.32 15.40
N ASN A 74 -10.65 -4.27 14.18
CA ASN A 74 -10.01 -4.80 12.96
C ASN A 74 -9.93 -3.87 11.73
N PRO A 75 -10.60 -2.70 11.65
CA PRO A 75 -10.41 -1.79 10.54
C PRO A 75 -9.27 -0.79 10.77
N TYR A 76 -8.65 -0.42 9.67
CA TYR A 76 -7.52 0.52 9.59
C TYR A 76 -7.78 1.58 8.53
N ILE A 77 -7.15 2.74 8.69
CA ILE A 77 -6.93 3.69 7.59
C ILE A 77 -5.53 3.46 7.05
N ALA A 78 -5.43 3.16 5.77
CA ALA A 78 -4.19 2.88 5.05
C ALA A 78 -4.06 3.74 3.78
#